data_AF-A0A560WEN0-F1
#
_entry.id   AF-A0A560WEN0-F1
#
_cell.length_a   1.000
_cell.length_b   1.000
_cell.length_c   1.000
_cell.angle_alpha   90.00
_cell.angle_beta   90.00
_cell.angle_gamma   90.00
#
_symmetry.space_group_name_H-M   'P 1'
#
loop_
_entity.id
_entity.type
_entity.pdbx_description
1 polymer ?
#
loop_
_entity_poly.entity_id
_entity_poly.type
_entity_poly.pdbx_seq_one_letter_code
_entity_poly.pdbx_strand_id
1 'polypeptide(L)'
;MGGDRLRRVAVTLAEVFCIVGTLVGTGVIGTRVAESSGGALAADATRIAPAGPAFSIWSVIYLGLFALTIYQWLPSQATRARHRATGWWVAASMVLNAAWLLVTQAGWIWVSVGVIVTLALVLGVVVRRLTEVAAEGPVDRVVLDGTLGLYLGWVAVATCANITAALVSSGVEPGAAVADAAAVGVLVVVAVLGVVLARRLGGRLAVAGAMAWGLAWIVVGRLTDEPESLATAIAAGVAAVVVVAAALVARRRGWADDTAPA
;
A
#
# COMPACT_ATOMS: atom_id res chain seq x y z
N MET A 1 21.31 -1.32 26.37
CA MET A 1 19.97 -1.91 26.58
C MET A 1 18.80 -0.95 26.33
N GLY A 2 18.97 0.39 26.36
CA GLY A 2 17.85 1.34 26.20
C GLY A 2 17.24 1.45 24.79
N GLY A 3 18.06 1.44 23.74
CA GLY A 3 17.59 1.73 22.36
C GLY A 3 16.56 0.73 21.80
N ASP A 4 16.76 -0.57 22.01
CA ASP A 4 15.84 -1.60 21.52
C ASP A 4 14.49 -1.60 22.25
N ARG A 5 14.48 -1.23 23.54
CA ARG A 5 13.23 -1.07 24.30
C ARG A 5 12.47 0.16 23.82
N LEU A 6 13.16 1.29 23.64
CA LEU A 6 12.55 2.53 23.15
C LEU A 6 11.90 2.33 21.77
N ARG A 7 12.60 1.68 20.83
CA ARG A 7 12.06 1.36 19.51
C ARG A 7 10.79 0.51 19.58
N ARG A 8 10.76 -0.51 20.43
CA ARG A 8 9.59 -1.39 20.58
C ARG A 8 8.38 -0.65 21.16
N VAL A 9 8.62 0.18 22.17
CA VAL A 9 7.59 1.06 22.74
C VAL A 9 7.05 2.03 21.68
N ALA A 10 7.93 2.66 20.90
CA ALA A 10 7.53 3.57 19.83
C ALA A 10 6.65 2.87 18.78
N VAL A 11 7.00 1.65 18.34
CA VAL A 11 6.16 0.85 17.43
C VAL A 11 4.82 0.52 18.06
N THR A 12 4.78 0.12 19.34
CA THR A 12 3.52 -0.18 20.02
C THR A 12 2.62 1.05 20.16
N LEU A 13 3.17 2.21 20.52
CA LEU A 13 2.40 3.45 20.59
C LEU A 13 1.88 3.87 19.21
N ALA A 14 2.70 3.71 18.18
CA ALA A 14 2.30 3.97 16.80
C ALA A 14 1.19 3.01 16.33
N GLU A 15 1.26 1.74 16.70
CA GLU A 15 0.22 0.74 16.41
C GLU A 15 -1.10 1.09 17.12
N VAL A 16 -1.06 1.46 18.39
CA VAL A 16 -2.25 1.92 19.13
C VAL A 16 -2.87 3.14 18.44
N PHE A 17 -2.05 4.11 18.04
CA PHE A 17 -2.53 5.28 17.30
C PHE A 17 -3.11 4.89 15.92
N CYS A 18 -2.48 3.95 15.21
CA CYS A 18 -2.97 3.42 13.94
C CYS A 18 -4.33 2.72 14.08
N ILE A 19 -4.51 1.90 15.13
CA ILE A 19 -5.77 1.24 15.44
C ILE A 19 -6.85 2.29 15.74
N VAL A 20 -6.55 3.29 16.57
CA VAL A 20 -7.50 4.38 16.86
C VAL A 20 -7.88 5.11 15.58
N GLY A 21 -6.91 5.52 14.75
CA GLY A 21 -7.19 6.15 13.46
C GLY A 21 -8.04 5.28 12.54
N THR A 22 -7.79 3.97 12.53
CA THR A 22 -8.56 2.98 11.76
C THR A 22 -10.00 2.92 12.23
N LEU A 23 -10.26 2.89 13.54
CA LEU A 23 -11.63 2.91 14.07
C LEU A 23 -12.40 4.15 13.64
N VAL A 24 -11.72 5.28 13.53
CA VAL A 24 -12.34 6.50 12.98
C VAL A 24 -12.60 6.34 11.48
N GLY A 25 -11.60 5.88 10.71
CA GLY A 25 -11.69 5.74 9.26
C GLY A 25 -12.66 4.66 8.74
N THR A 26 -12.89 3.59 9.52
CA THR A 26 -13.89 2.56 9.19
C THR A 26 -15.31 2.98 9.53
N GLY A 27 -15.49 4.15 10.16
CA GLY A 27 -16.80 4.63 10.61
C GLY A 27 -17.33 3.95 11.86
N VAL A 28 -16.51 3.15 12.56
CA VAL A 28 -16.87 2.65 13.91
C VAL A 28 -16.96 3.82 14.89
N ILE A 29 -16.07 4.80 14.74
CA ILE A 29 -16.06 6.05 15.48
C ILE A 29 -16.03 7.21 14.46
N GLY A 30 -17.12 7.45 13.73
CA GLY A 30 -17.22 8.56 12.78
C GLY A 30 -17.78 8.15 11.42
N THR A 31 -17.30 8.79 10.35
CA THR A 31 -17.72 8.52 8.97
C THR A 31 -16.70 7.65 8.23
N ARG A 32 -17.17 6.78 7.33
CA ARG A 32 -16.27 5.94 6.53
C ARG A 32 -15.40 6.80 5.62
N VAL A 33 -14.15 6.40 5.39
CA VAL A 33 -13.22 7.10 4.47
C VAL A 33 -13.79 7.25 3.06
N ALA A 34 -14.52 6.25 2.56
CA ALA A 34 -15.16 6.33 1.25
C ALA A 34 -16.24 7.43 1.19
N GLU A 35 -16.84 7.79 2.31
CA GLU A 35 -17.89 8.81 2.43
C GLU A 35 -17.32 10.16 2.92
N SER A 36 -16.05 10.19 3.34
CA SER A 36 -15.38 11.42 3.77
C SER A 36 -14.92 12.25 2.58
N SER A 37 -14.49 13.49 2.84
CA SER A 37 -14.07 14.42 1.77
C SER A 37 -15.12 14.60 0.65
N GLY A 38 -16.40 14.59 1.00
CA GLY A 38 -17.50 14.71 0.03
C GLY A 38 -17.60 13.54 -0.96
N GLY A 39 -17.07 12.36 -0.61
CA GLY A 39 -17.07 11.19 -1.49
C GLY A 39 -15.92 11.18 -2.49
N ALA A 40 -14.93 12.08 -2.39
CA ALA A 40 -13.81 12.12 -3.34
C ALA A 40 -12.98 10.82 -3.40
N LEU A 41 -13.06 9.99 -2.36
CA LEU A 41 -12.40 8.68 -2.28
C LEU A 41 -13.38 7.50 -2.45
N ALA A 42 -14.62 7.78 -2.84
CA ALA A 42 -15.62 6.77 -3.12
C ALA A 42 -15.29 5.99 -4.40
N ALA A 43 -15.89 4.79 -4.53
CA ALA A 43 -15.66 3.89 -5.66
C ALA A 43 -16.18 4.46 -6.99
N ASP A 44 -17.13 5.39 -6.95
CA ASP A 44 -17.73 6.08 -8.09
C ASP A 44 -17.07 7.44 -8.40
N ALA A 45 -16.17 7.92 -7.53
CA ALA A 45 -15.57 9.24 -7.65
C ALA A 45 -14.62 9.38 -8.85
N THR A 46 -13.92 8.30 -9.21
CA THR A 46 -12.97 8.32 -10.33
C THR A 46 -12.95 6.99 -11.08
N ARG A 47 -12.58 7.02 -12.36
CA ARG A 47 -12.43 5.80 -13.19
C ARG A 47 -11.32 4.86 -12.70
N ILE A 48 -10.42 5.33 -11.84
CA ILE A 48 -9.35 4.48 -11.26
C ILE A 48 -9.63 4.09 -9.82
N ALA A 49 -10.79 4.46 -9.25
CA ALA A 49 -11.18 4.03 -7.92
C ALA A 49 -11.56 2.55 -7.96
N PRO A 50 -10.94 1.70 -7.11
CA PRO A 50 -11.34 0.30 -7.00
C PRO A 50 -12.72 0.20 -6.35
N ALA A 51 -13.46 -0.87 -6.66
CA ALA A 51 -14.73 -1.13 -6.01
C ALA A 51 -14.59 -1.25 -4.48
N GLY A 52 -15.65 -0.91 -3.74
CA GLY A 52 -15.65 -0.86 -2.27
C GLY A 52 -15.05 -2.08 -1.54
N PRO A 53 -15.27 -3.34 -1.98
CA PRO A 53 -14.67 -4.50 -1.33
C PRO A 53 -13.13 -4.54 -1.37
N ALA A 54 -12.48 -3.79 -2.27
CA ALA A 54 -11.03 -3.73 -2.36
C ALA A 54 -10.36 -3.30 -1.06
N PHE A 55 -11.02 -2.42 -0.30
CA PHE A 55 -10.52 -1.88 0.97
C PHE A 55 -10.42 -2.94 2.07
N SER A 56 -11.00 -4.13 1.90
CA SER A 56 -10.86 -5.26 2.84
C SER A 56 -9.40 -5.73 3.02
N ILE A 57 -8.50 -5.40 2.09
CA ILE A 57 -7.05 -5.64 2.23
C ILE A 57 -6.46 -4.95 3.47
N TRP A 58 -7.03 -3.82 3.89
CA TRP A 58 -6.61 -3.14 5.12
C TRP A 58 -6.77 -4.01 6.35
N SER A 59 -7.83 -4.83 6.44
CA SER A 59 -8.02 -5.75 7.57
C SER A 59 -6.86 -6.74 7.68
N VAL A 60 -6.37 -7.24 6.53
CA VAL A 60 -5.21 -8.15 6.48
C VAL A 60 -3.92 -7.41 6.86
N ILE A 61 -3.74 -6.18 6.38
CA ILE A 61 -2.59 -5.34 6.70
C ILE A 61 -2.56 -5.04 8.22
N TYR A 62 -3.66 -4.56 8.80
CA TYR A 62 -3.75 -4.23 10.22
C TYR A 62 -3.55 -5.46 11.10
N LEU A 63 -4.12 -6.62 10.74
CA LEU A 63 -3.86 -7.86 11.46
C LEU A 63 -2.36 -8.23 11.44
N GLY A 64 -1.71 -8.04 10.29
CA GLY A 64 -0.28 -8.25 10.15
C GLY A 64 0.56 -7.27 10.97
N LEU A 65 0.18 -5.98 11.01
CA LEU A 65 0.84 -4.94 11.80
C LEU A 65 0.72 -5.21 13.31
N PHE A 66 -0.45 -5.68 13.75
CA PHE A 66 -0.68 -6.14 15.11
C PHE A 66 0.19 -7.36 15.45
N ALA A 67 0.22 -8.37 14.57
CA ALA A 67 1.08 -9.54 14.73
C ALA A 67 2.57 -9.17 14.78
N LEU A 68 3.02 -8.24 13.94
CA LEU A 68 4.39 -7.72 13.95
C LEU A 68 4.70 -7.02 15.27
N THR A 69 3.76 -6.24 15.79
CA THR A 69 3.89 -5.52 17.05
C THR A 69 4.04 -6.48 18.21
N ILE A 70 3.29 -7.58 18.26
CA ILE A 70 3.48 -8.66 19.26
C ILE A 70 4.82 -9.36 19.04
N TYR A 71 5.13 -9.71 17.79
CA TYR A 71 6.29 -10.51 17.44
C TYR A 71 7.60 -9.85 17.90
N GLN A 72 7.76 -8.53 17.74
CA GLN A 72 8.97 -7.82 18.20
C GLN A 72 9.16 -7.84 19.74
N TRP A 73 8.12 -8.14 20.53
CA TRP A 73 8.22 -8.22 21.99
C TRP A 73 8.74 -9.56 22.49
N LEU A 74 8.74 -10.61 21.66
CA LEU A 74 9.33 -11.90 22.03
C LEU A 74 10.82 -11.73 22.39
N PRO A 75 11.32 -12.41 23.44
CA PRO A 75 12.71 -12.28 23.87
C PRO A 75 13.72 -12.59 22.75
N SER A 76 13.42 -13.56 21.89
CA SER A 76 14.24 -13.94 20.73
C SER A 76 14.28 -12.89 19.62
N GLN A 77 13.33 -11.95 19.60
CA GLN A 77 13.18 -10.93 18.56
C GLN A 77 13.69 -9.55 18.99
N ALA A 78 13.76 -9.32 20.30
CA ALA A 78 14.02 -8.01 20.91
C ALA A 78 15.25 -7.28 20.35
N THR A 79 16.30 -8.04 20.07
CA THR A 79 17.62 -7.56 19.63
C THR A 79 17.96 -8.02 18.21
N ARG A 80 16.98 -8.40 17.39
CA ARG A 80 17.26 -8.79 15.99
C ARG A 80 17.57 -7.59 15.12
N ALA A 81 18.55 -7.77 14.23
CA ALA A 81 18.98 -6.75 13.28
C ALA A 81 17.83 -6.29 12.37
N ARG A 82 16.96 -7.22 11.94
CA ARG A 82 15.80 -6.95 11.09
C ARG A 82 14.85 -5.93 11.74
N HIS A 83 14.48 -6.14 13.00
CA HIS A 83 13.63 -5.21 13.75
C HIS A 83 14.32 -3.88 14.05
N ARG A 84 15.64 -3.86 14.28
CA ARG A 84 16.40 -2.60 14.42
C ARG A 84 16.42 -1.79 13.13
N ALA A 85 16.58 -2.45 11.99
CA ALA A 85 16.65 -1.81 10.68
C ALA A 85 15.31 -1.20 10.23
N THR A 86 14.18 -1.80 10.63
CA THR A 86 12.86 -1.40 10.15
C THR A 86 11.98 -0.72 11.20
N GLY A 87 12.17 -0.96 12.49
CA GLY A 87 11.17 -0.62 13.51
C GLY A 87 10.77 0.86 13.55
N TRP A 88 11.71 1.79 13.43
CA TRP A 88 11.40 3.22 13.40
C TRP A 88 10.60 3.63 12.17
N TRP A 89 10.91 3.03 11.02
CA TRP A 89 10.18 3.26 9.77
C TRP A 89 8.80 2.62 9.80
N VAL A 90 8.65 1.45 10.45
CA VAL A 90 7.35 0.83 10.69
C VAL A 90 6.48 1.72 11.59
N ALA A 91 7.03 2.23 12.70
CA ALA A 91 6.31 3.19 13.55
C ALA A 91 5.89 4.45 12.77
N ALA A 92 6.80 5.02 11.96
CA ALA A 92 6.46 6.16 11.09
C ALA A 92 5.34 5.82 10.10
N SER A 93 5.35 4.62 9.50
CA SER A 93 4.29 4.18 8.58
C SER A 93 2.92 4.05 9.24
N MET A 94 2.87 3.63 10.50
CA MET A 94 1.63 3.52 11.29
C MET A 94 1.10 4.90 11.67
N VAL A 95 1.97 5.83 12.06
CA VAL A 95 1.59 7.22 12.35
C VAL A 95 1.08 7.92 11.10
N LEU A 96 1.77 7.77 9.97
CA LEU A 96 1.35 8.33 8.69
C LEU A 96 0.02 7.75 8.20
N ASN A 97 -0.25 6.47 8.50
CA ASN A 97 -1.53 5.85 8.21
C ASN A 97 -2.68 6.54 8.93
N ALA A 98 -2.58 6.64 10.26
CA ALA A 98 -3.58 7.34 11.06
C ALA A 98 -3.71 8.81 10.66
N ALA A 99 -2.58 9.48 10.41
CA ALA A 99 -2.60 10.87 9.92
C ALA A 99 -3.36 10.99 8.60
N TRP A 100 -3.17 10.07 7.66
CA TRP A 100 -3.89 10.04 6.39
C TRP A 100 -5.41 9.91 6.60
N LEU A 101 -5.85 9.03 7.49
CA LEU A 101 -7.27 8.87 7.86
C LEU A 101 -7.85 10.15 8.46
N LEU A 102 -7.10 10.87 9.29
CA LEU A 102 -7.55 12.11 9.92
C LEU A 102 -7.65 13.27 8.92
N VAL A 103 -6.65 13.45 8.03
CA VAL A 103 -6.67 14.54 7.04
C VAL A 103 -7.72 14.31 5.95
N THR A 104 -7.98 13.05 5.58
CA THR A 104 -9.08 12.71 4.66
C THR A 104 -10.44 12.96 5.30
N GLN A 105 -10.59 12.72 6.62
CA GLN A 105 -11.81 13.10 7.32
C GLN A 105 -12.00 14.62 7.43
N ALA A 106 -10.90 15.36 7.58
CA ALA A 106 -10.93 16.82 7.59
C ALA A 106 -11.23 17.45 6.20
N GLY A 107 -11.33 16.65 5.13
CA GLY A 107 -11.55 17.14 3.77
C GLY A 107 -10.31 17.72 3.11
N TRP A 108 -9.11 17.55 3.68
CA TRP A 108 -7.88 18.14 3.17
C TRP A 108 -7.22 17.24 2.10
N ILE A 109 -7.86 17.15 0.93
CA ILE A 109 -7.50 16.16 -0.11
C ILE A 109 -6.04 16.32 -0.61
N TRP A 110 -5.57 17.55 -0.84
CA TRP A 110 -4.16 17.74 -1.25
C TRP A 110 -3.15 17.41 -0.15
N VAL A 111 -3.52 17.63 1.12
CA VAL A 111 -2.69 17.22 2.26
C VAL A 111 -2.67 15.69 2.36
N SER A 112 -3.80 15.01 2.12
CA SER A 112 -3.86 13.54 2.12
C SER A 112 -2.94 12.94 1.05
N VAL A 113 -2.84 13.56 -0.14
CA VAL A 113 -1.88 13.19 -1.19
C VAL A 113 -0.44 13.28 -0.67
N GLY A 114 -0.07 14.39 -0.01
CA GLY A 114 1.27 14.55 0.58
C GLY A 114 1.57 13.46 1.62
N VAL A 115 0.61 13.15 2.47
CA VAL A 115 0.75 12.11 3.52
C VAL A 115 0.88 10.73 2.91
N ILE A 116 0.03 10.34 1.94
CA ILE A 116 0.06 8.99 1.34
C ILE A 116 1.32 8.78 0.48
N VAL A 117 1.81 9.81 -0.21
CA VAL A 117 3.10 9.74 -0.92
C VAL A 117 4.24 9.53 0.08
N THR A 118 4.24 10.28 1.19
CA THR A 118 5.24 10.12 2.26
C THR A 118 5.18 8.71 2.86
N LEU A 119 3.98 8.18 3.09
CA LEU A 119 3.77 6.81 3.54
C LEU A 119 4.33 5.78 2.55
N ALA A 120 4.07 5.95 1.25
CA ALA A 120 4.59 5.08 0.20
C ALA A 120 6.13 5.06 0.19
N LEU A 121 6.77 6.22 0.33
CA LEU A 121 8.23 6.34 0.39
C LEU A 121 8.80 5.67 1.64
N VAL A 122 8.20 5.90 2.81
CA VAL A 122 8.58 5.24 4.08
C VAL A 122 8.47 3.73 3.95
N LEU A 123 7.38 3.21 3.38
CA LEU A 123 7.20 1.77 3.14
C LEU A 123 8.21 1.23 2.11
N GLY A 124 8.55 2.01 1.09
CA GLY A 124 9.62 1.67 0.15
C GLY A 124 10.97 1.50 0.85
N VAL A 125 11.29 2.38 1.80
CA VAL A 125 12.49 2.25 2.64
C VAL A 125 12.40 1.00 3.51
N VAL A 126 11.27 0.75 4.18
CA VAL A 126 11.06 -0.45 5.01
C VAL A 126 11.33 -1.72 4.20
N VAL A 127 10.69 -1.87 3.04
CA VAL A 127 10.80 -3.07 2.23
C VAL A 127 12.20 -3.22 1.62
N ARG A 128 12.86 -2.12 1.27
CA ARG A 128 14.28 -2.16 0.86
C ARG A 128 15.17 -2.68 1.99
N ARG A 129 15.00 -2.19 3.22
CA ARG A 129 15.75 -2.68 4.39
C ARG A 129 15.49 -4.16 4.67
N LEU A 130 14.26 -4.64 4.44
CA LEU A 130 13.92 -6.07 4.54
C LEU A 130 14.58 -6.93 3.46
N THR A 131 15.01 -6.34 2.34
CA THR A 131 15.80 -7.00 1.29
C THR A 131 17.29 -6.99 1.61
N GLU A 132 17.80 -5.93 2.25
CA GLU A 132 19.19 -5.83 2.69
C GLU A 132 19.51 -6.76 3.88
N VAL A 133 18.55 -6.96 4.79
CA VAL A 133 18.68 -7.87 5.93
C VAL A 133 17.88 -9.13 5.61
N ALA A 134 18.52 -10.31 5.59
CA ALA A 134 17.85 -11.57 5.23
C ALA A 134 16.88 -12.07 6.33
N ALA A 135 15.85 -12.81 5.92
CA ALA A 135 14.87 -13.38 6.84
C ALA A 135 15.41 -14.67 7.46
N GLU A 136 15.37 -14.78 8.79
CA GLU A 136 15.93 -15.93 9.51
C GLU A 136 14.94 -17.10 9.62
N GLY A 137 13.67 -16.91 9.25
CA GLY A 137 12.66 -17.95 9.34
C GLY A 137 11.33 -17.64 8.64
N PRO A 138 10.39 -18.60 8.64
CA PRO A 138 9.10 -18.46 7.99
C PRO A 138 8.25 -17.35 8.61
N VAL A 139 8.34 -17.15 9.93
CA VAL A 139 7.59 -16.08 10.62
C VAL A 139 8.02 -14.70 10.14
N ASP A 140 9.32 -14.46 9.94
CA ASP A 140 9.82 -13.19 9.39
C ASP A 140 9.28 -12.95 7.96
N ARG A 141 9.22 -14.01 7.14
CA ARG A 141 8.72 -13.93 5.76
C ARG A 141 7.22 -13.66 5.69
N VAL A 142 6.44 -14.14 6.65
CA VAL A 142 4.99 -13.93 6.67
C VAL A 142 4.65 -12.61 7.35
N VAL A 143 5.13 -12.39 8.56
CA VAL A 143 4.73 -11.27 9.42
C VAL A 143 5.41 -9.96 9.05
N LEU A 144 6.69 -9.97 8.65
CA LEU A 144 7.35 -8.74 8.20
C LEU A 144 7.23 -8.59 6.69
N ASP A 145 7.72 -9.55 5.93
CA ASP A 145 7.81 -9.40 4.47
C ASP A 145 6.44 -9.45 3.80
N GLY A 146 5.55 -10.33 4.27
CA GLY A 146 4.18 -10.43 3.80
C GLY A 146 3.42 -9.15 4.11
N THR A 147 3.30 -8.80 5.39
CA THR A 147 2.54 -7.62 5.82
C THR A 147 3.07 -6.32 5.22
N LEU A 148 4.37 -6.03 5.34
CA LEU A 148 4.93 -4.76 4.88
C LEU A 148 5.03 -4.70 3.35
N GLY A 149 5.14 -5.86 2.69
CA GLY A 149 5.01 -5.97 1.24
C GLY A 149 3.60 -5.68 0.75
N LEU A 150 2.58 -6.31 1.36
CA LEU A 150 1.17 -6.03 1.06
C LEU A 150 0.85 -4.55 1.28
N TYR A 151 1.35 -4.01 2.39
CA TYR A 151 1.13 -2.62 2.75
C TYR A 151 1.71 -1.66 1.70
N LEU A 152 2.97 -1.86 1.29
CA LEU A 152 3.58 -1.05 0.23
C LEU A 152 2.83 -1.18 -1.10
N GLY A 153 2.49 -2.39 -1.52
CA GLY A 153 1.81 -2.62 -2.80
C GLY A 153 0.44 -1.96 -2.86
N TRP A 154 -0.33 -2.06 -1.77
CA TRP A 154 -1.62 -1.40 -1.68
C TRP A 154 -1.49 0.13 -1.69
N VAL A 155 -0.60 0.68 -0.87
CA VAL A 155 -0.39 2.14 -0.79
C VAL A 155 0.13 2.71 -2.11
N ALA A 156 0.92 1.96 -2.88
CA ALA A 156 1.38 2.38 -4.20
C ALA A 156 0.20 2.63 -5.17
N VAL A 157 -0.78 1.71 -5.22
CA VAL A 157 -2.00 1.88 -6.03
C VAL A 157 -2.87 3.00 -5.46
N ALA A 158 -3.07 3.01 -4.14
CA ALA A 158 -3.89 4.01 -3.47
C ALA A 158 -3.35 5.44 -3.64
N THR A 159 -2.03 5.61 -3.74
CA THR A 159 -1.40 6.92 -3.99
C THR A 159 -1.85 7.49 -5.34
N CYS A 160 -1.84 6.67 -6.39
CA CYS A 160 -2.33 7.09 -7.71
C CYS A 160 -3.81 7.46 -7.67
N ALA A 161 -4.64 6.64 -6.99
CA ALA A 161 -6.06 6.94 -6.79
C ALA A 161 -6.29 8.26 -6.04
N ASN A 162 -5.53 8.51 -4.96
CA ASN A 162 -5.63 9.75 -4.18
C ASN A 162 -5.24 10.99 -4.99
N ILE A 163 -4.19 10.91 -5.81
CA ILE A 163 -3.79 12.01 -6.69
C ILE A 163 -4.89 12.32 -7.70
N THR A 164 -5.47 11.30 -8.33
CA THR A 164 -6.58 11.51 -9.28
C THR A 164 -7.82 12.06 -8.59
N ALA A 165 -8.16 11.59 -7.38
CA ALA A 165 -9.24 12.16 -6.58
C ALA A 165 -9.00 13.65 -6.25
N ALA A 166 -7.77 14.03 -5.89
CA ALA A 166 -7.39 15.43 -5.65
C ALA A 166 -7.54 16.31 -6.90
N LEU A 167 -7.16 15.78 -8.06
CA LEU A 167 -7.29 16.50 -9.33
C LEU A 167 -8.76 16.69 -9.73
N VAL A 168 -9.58 15.64 -9.64
CA VAL A 168 -11.02 15.71 -9.97
C VAL A 168 -11.75 16.64 -9.00
N SER A 169 -11.49 16.53 -7.69
CA SER A 169 -12.09 17.41 -6.68
C SER A 169 -11.69 18.88 -6.80
N SER A 170 -10.63 19.21 -7.57
CA SER A 170 -10.24 20.59 -7.88
C SER A 170 -11.06 21.21 -9.02
N GLY A 171 -12.12 20.54 -9.48
CA GLY A 171 -13.03 21.03 -10.53
C GLY A 171 -12.65 20.60 -11.95
N VAL A 172 -11.77 19.61 -12.10
CA VAL A 172 -11.40 19.08 -13.41
C VAL A 172 -12.47 18.07 -13.84
N GLU A 173 -13.39 18.50 -14.69
CA GLU A 173 -14.45 17.66 -15.29
C GLU A 173 -14.16 17.40 -16.78
N PRO A 174 -13.22 16.50 -17.11
CA PRO A 174 -12.92 16.17 -18.50
C PRO A 174 -14.08 15.35 -19.09
N GLY A 175 -14.38 15.57 -20.37
CA GLY A 175 -15.30 14.70 -21.10
C GLY A 175 -14.86 13.23 -21.04
N ALA A 176 -15.81 12.29 -21.17
CA ALA A 176 -15.61 10.86 -20.91
C ALA A 176 -14.34 10.27 -21.57
N ALA A 177 -14.07 10.60 -22.83
CA ALA A 177 -12.89 10.11 -23.55
C ALA A 177 -11.55 10.60 -22.96
N VAL A 178 -11.51 11.86 -22.50
CA VAL A 178 -10.31 12.42 -21.85
C VAL A 178 -10.13 11.80 -20.46
N ALA A 179 -11.23 11.56 -19.75
CA ALA A 179 -11.19 10.89 -18.46
C ALA A 179 -10.71 9.43 -18.57
N ASP A 180 -11.16 8.70 -19.59
CA ASP A 180 -10.66 7.35 -19.90
C ASP A 180 -9.18 7.37 -20.28
N ALA A 181 -8.75 8.30 -21.14
CA ALA A 181 -7.34 8.43 -21.52
C ALA A 181 -6.45 8.77 -20.31
N ALA A 182 -6.90 9.66 -19.43
CA ALA A 182 -6.20 9.98 -18.19
C ALA A 182 -6.12 8.77 -17.24
N ALA A 183 -7.21 8.03 -17.08
CA ALA A 183 -7.24 6.80 -16.27
C ALA A 183 -6.27 5.74 -16.80
N VAL A 184 -6.26 5.51 -18.12
CA VAL A 184 -5.29 4.62 -18.78
C VAL A 184 -3.86 5.10 -18.55
N GLY A 185 -3.59 6.41 -18.68
CA GLY A 185 -2.28 7.00 -18.39
C GLY A 185 -1.82 6.75 -16.96
N VAL A 186 -2.70 6.91 -15.98
CA VAL A 186 -2.40 6.62 -14.57
C VAL A 186 -2.14 5.12 -14.36
N LEU A 187 -2.89 4.24 -15.01
CA LEU A 187 -2.68 2.79 -14.91
C LEU A 187 -1.34 2.34 -15.54
N VAL A 188 -0.88 3.01 -16.59
CA VAL A 188 0.48 2.83 -17.13
C VAL A 188 1.52 3.23 -16.07
N VAL A 189 1.32 4.35 -15.37
CA VAL A 189 2.21 4.76 -14.27
C VAL A 189 2.22 3.71 -13.15
N VAL A 190 1.06 3.16 -12.76
CA VAL A 190 0.96 2.08 -11.77
C VAL A 190 1.73 0.83 -12.23
N ALA A 191 1.60 0.44 -13.51
CA ALA A 191 2.33 -0.68 -14.07
C ALA A 191 3.85 -0.46 -14.04
N VAL A 192 4.31 0.73 -14.46
CA VAL A 192 5.73 1.13 -14.42
C VAL A 192 6.24 1.10 -12.98
N LEU A 193 5.49 1.65 -12.04
CA LEU A 193 5.84 1.63 -10.61
C LEU A 193 5.98 0.19 -10.11
N GLY A 194 5.04 -0.70 -10.45
CA GLY A 194 5.12 -2.11 -10.05
C GLY A 194 6.32 -2.83 -10.65
N VAL A 195 6.71 -2.54 -11.90
CA VAL A 195 7.95 -3.04 -12.51
C VAL A 195 9.19 -2.53 -11.77
N VAL A 196 9.23 -1.24 -11.44
CA VAL A 196 10.35 -0.64 -10.68
C VAL A 196 10.46 -1.28 -9.30
N LEU A 197 9.35 -1.40 -8.57
CA LEU A 197 9.32 -2.04 -7.25
C LEU A 197 9.74 -3.52 -7.33
N ALA A 198 9.25 -4.26 -8.32
CA ALA A 198 9.65 -5.64 -8.55
C ALA A 198 11.17 -5.78 -8.75
N ARG A 199 11.78 -4.91 -9.58
CA ARG A 199 13.22 -4.94 -9.84
C ARG A 199 14.05 -4.49 -8.65
N ARG A 200 13.64 -3.41 -7.96
CA ARG A 200 14.41 -2.80 -6.86
C ARG A 200 14.29 -3.56 -5.54
N LEU A 201 13.22 -4.34 -5.36
CA LEU A 201 12.90 -5.00 -4.09
C LEU A 201 12.96 -6.52 -4.17
N GLY A 202 13.53 -7.09 -5.25
CA GLY A 202 13.79 -8.53 -5.37
C GLY A 202 12.54 -9.38 -5.70
N GLY A 203 11.56 -8.83 -6.41
CA GLY A 203 10.39 -9.59 -6.86
C GLY A 203 9.49 -10.08 -5.71
N ARG A 204 9.30 -9.25 -4.67
CA ARG A 204 8.45 -9.60 -3.52
C ARG A 204 7.00 -9.79 -3.95
N LEU A 205 6.53 -11.03 -3.85
CA LEU A 205 5.18 -11.43 -4.25
C LEU A 205 4.09 -10.72 -3.43
N ALA A 206 4.35 -10.36 -2.17
CA ALA A 206 3.41 -9.60 -1.36
C ALA A 206 3.12 -8.21 -1.94
N VAL A 207 4.16 -7.51 -2.43
CA VAL A 207 3.99 -6.20 -3.09
C VAL A 207 3.19 -6.35 -4.37
N ALA A 208 3.60 -7.28 -5.24
CA ALA A 208 2.92 -7.51 -6.51
C ALA A 208 1.48 -8.00 -6.31
N GLY A 209 1.23 -8.85 -5.32
CA GLY A 209 -0.09 -9.37 -4.96
C GLY A 209 -1.03 -8.26 -4.50
N ALA A 210 -0.59 -7.35 -3.64
CA ALA A 210 -1.41 -6.21 -3.22
C ALA A 210 -1.68 -5.22 -4.35
N MET A 211 -0.71 -4.96 -5.22
CA MET A 211 -0.93 -4.12 -6.41
C MET A 211 -1.93 -4.79 -7.37
N ALA A 212 -1.76 -6.08 -7.64
CA ALA A 212 -2.67 -6.85 -8.49
C ALA A 212 -4.08 -6.93 -7.91
N TRP A 213 -4.21 -7.04 -6.58
CA TRP A 213 -5.49 -6.95 -5.87
C TRP A 213 -6.20 -5.62 -6.14
N GLY A 214 -5.52 -4.49 -5.96
CA GLY A 214 -6.10 -3.17 -6.24
C GLY A 214 -6.50 -3.02 -7.70
N LEU A 215 -5.63 -3.42 -8.63
CA LEU A 215 -5.90 -3.38 -10.06
C LEU A 215 -7.08 -4.28 -10.45
N ALA A 216 -7.19 -5.49 -9.89
CA ALA A 216 -8.31 -6.39 -10.13
C ALA A 216 -9.65 -5.78 -9.67
N TRP A 217 -9.67 -5.08 -8.54
CA TRP A 217 -10.88 -4.39 -8.09
C TRP A 217 -11.21 -3.12 -8.88
N ILE A 218 -10.23 -2.51 -9.56
CA ILE A 218 -10.50 -1.48 -10.58
C ILE A 218 -11.19 -2.14 -11.79
N VAL A 219 -10.73 -3.32 -12.23
CA VAL A 219 -11.40 -4.07 -13.31
C VAL A 219 -12.86 -4.35 -12.94
N VAL A 220 -13.10 -4.92 -11.76
CA VAL A 220 -14.47 -5.20 -11.28
C VAL A 220 -15.29 -3.91 -11.26
N GLY A 221 -14.80 -2.87 -10.56
CA GLY A 221 -15.54 -1.62 -10.43
C GLY A 221 -15.84 -0.95 -11.78
N ARG A 222 -14.97 -1.05 -12.79
CA ARG A 222 -15.22 -0.46 -14.12
C ARG A 222 -16.11 -1.29 -15.03
N LEU A 223 -16.39 -2.55 -14.67
CA LEU A 223 -17.29 -3.46 -15.39
C LEU A 223 -18.64 -3.65 -14.70
N THR A 224 -18.74 -3.35 -13.41
CA THR A 224 -19.95 -3.59 -12.60
C THR A 224 -20.52 -2.34 -11.94
N ASP A 225 -19.75 -1.27 -11.83
CA ASP A 225 -20.13 -0.02 -11.17
C ASP A 225 -19.83 1.20 -12.06
N GLU A 226 -20.45 2.34 -11.74
CA GLU A 226 -20.23 3.60 -12.44
C GLU A 226 -18.97 4.33 -11.93
N PRO A 227 -18.34 5.22 -12.73
CA PRO A 227 -18.45 5.34 -14.19
C PRO A 227 -17.94 4.10 -14.95
N GLU A 228 -18.80 3.45 -15.74
CA GLU A 228 -18.39 2.30 -16.56
C GLU A 228 -17.29 2.70 -17.56
N SER A 229 -16.26 1.86 -17.72
CA SER A 229 -15.16 2.12 -18.66
C SER A 229 -14.41 0.85 -19.04
N LEU A 230 -14.75 0.27 -20.19
CA LEU A 230 -14.07 -0.91 -20.71
C LEU A 230 -12.57 -0.65 -20.97
N ALA A 231 -12.22 0.55 -21.46
CA ALA A 231 -10.83 0.93 -21.69
C ALA A 231 -10.01 0.91 -20.39
N THR A 232 -10.56 1.46 -19.32
CA THR A 232 -9.92 1.48 -18.00
C THR A 232 -9.84 0.08 -17.40
N ALA A 233 -10.89 -0.73 -17.56
CA ALA A 233 -10.88 -2.14 -17.12
C ALA A 233 -9.78 -2.95 -17.83
N ILE A 234 -9.66 -2.85 -19.16
CA ILE A 234 -8.60 -3.53 -19.92
C ILE A 234 -7.22 -3.05 -19.47
N ALA A 235 -7.01 -1.75 -19.34
CA ALA A 235 -5.73 -1.19 -18.91
C ALA A 235 -5.34 -1.67 -17.49
N ALA A 236 -6.31 -1.75 -16.57
CA ALA A 236 -6.07 -2.24 -15.21
C ALA A 236 -5.72 -3.74 -15.20
N GLY A 237 -6.41 -4.54 -16.01
CA GLY A 237 -6.11 -5.97 -16.19
C GLY A 237 -4.70 -6.19 -16.76
N VAL A 238 -4.33 -5.45 -17.81
CA VAL A 238 -2.98 -5.49 -18.40
C VAL A 238 -1.93 -5.06 -17.37
N ALA A 239 -2.17 -3.97 -16.64
CA ALA A 239 -1.27 -3.53 -15.58
C ALA A 239 -1.07 -4.61 -14.51
N ALA A 240 -2.14 -5.31 -14.10
CA ALA A 240 -2.05 -6.38 -13.10
C ALA A 240 -1.14 -7.53 -13.59
N VAL A 241 -1.34 -7.96 -14.85
CA VAL A 241 -0.50 -9.00 -15.47
C VAL A 241 0.96 -8.55 -15.54
N VAL A 242 1.22 -7.31 -15.98
CA VAL A 242 2.58 -6.75 -16.07
C VAL A 242 3.26 -6.74 -14.70
N VAL A 243 2.57 -6.30 -13.65
CA VAL A 243 3.14 -6.25 -12.29
C VAL A 243 3.48 -7.64 -11.76
N VAL A 244 2.58 -8.61 -11.92
CA VAL A 244 2.82 -9.99 -11.49
C VAL A 244 3.95 -10.63 -12.29
N ALA A 245 3.94 -10.48 -13.62
CA ALA A 245 4.99 -11.02 -14.49
C ALA A 245 6.36 -10.42 -14.14
N ALA A 246 6.44 -9.10 -13.92
CA ALA A 246 7.68 -8.43 -13.54
C ALA A 246 8.22 -8.94 -12.20
N ALA A 247 7.36 -9.17 -11.21
CA ALA A 247 7.76 -9.74 -9.92
C ALA A 247 8.27 -11.18 -10.05
N LEU A 248 7.60 -12.03 -10.84
CA LEU A 248 8.04 -13.40 -11.10
C LEU A 248 9.39 -13.44 -11.84
N VAL A 249 9.57 -12.59 -12.85
CA VAL A 249 10.84 -12.49 -13.60
C VAL A 249 11.97 -11.99 -12.71
N ALA A 250 11.75 -10.92 -11.94
CA ALA A 250 12.76 -10.39 -11.01
C ALA A 250 13.17 -11.43 -9.96
N ARG A 251 12.19 -12.20 -9.43
CA ARG A 251 12.44 -13.27 -8.46
C ARG A 251 13.25 -14.42 -9.06
N ARG A 252 12.96 -14.82 -10.30
CA ARG A 252 13.72 -15.89 -10.99
C ARG A 252 15.18 -15.47 -11.27
N ARG A 253 15.41 -14.21 -11.65
CA ARG A 253 16.76 -13.70 -11.89
C ARG A 253 17.61 -13.66 -10.63
N GLY A 254 17.05 -13.17 -9.51
CA GLY A 254 17.75 -13.17 -8.23
C GLY A 254 18.16 -14.58 -7.78
N TRP A 255 17.32 -15.60 -8.03
CA TRP A 255 17.69 -16.98 -7.74
C TRP A 255 18.80 -17.50 -8.67
N ALA A 256 18.78 -17.16 -9.96
CA ALA A 256 19.81 -17.57 -10.90
C ALA A 256 21.20 -17.01 -10.51
N ASP A 257 21.27 -15.74 -10.11
CA ASP A 257 22.51 -15.07 -9.70
C ASP A 257 23.12 -15.71 -8.42
N ASP A 258 22.28 -16.19 -7.48
CA ASP A 258 22.73 -16.87 -6.25
C ASP A 258 23.27 -18.30 -6.50
N THR A 259 22.96 -18.92 -7.64
CA THR A 259 23.36 -20.31 -7.97
C THR A 259 24.52 -20.41 -8.97
N ALA A 260 25.00 -19.28 -9.49
CA ALA A 260 26.17 -19.26 -10.37
C ALA A 260 27.44 -19.53 -9.54
N PRO A 261 28.25 -20.54 -9.90
CA PRO A 261 29.54 -20.73 -9.24
C PRO A 261 30.45 -19.52 -9.53
N ALA A 262 31.10 -19.02 -8.47
CA ALA A 262 32.03 -17.89 -8.50
C ALA A 262 33.29 -18.17 -9.32
#